data_AF-A0A7S1NYC7-F1
#
_entry.id   AF-A0A7S1NYC7-F1
#
_cell.length_a   1.000
_cell.length_b   1.000
_cell.length_c   1.000
_cell.angle_alpha   90.00
_cell.angle_beta   90.00
_cell.angle_gamma   90.00
#
_symmetry.space_group_name_H-M   'P 1'
#
loop_
_entity.id
_entity.type
_entity.pdbx_description
1 polymer ?
#
loop_
_entity_poly.entity_id
_entity_poly.type
_entity_poly.pdbx_seq_one_letter_code
_entity_poly.pdbx_strand_id
1 'polypeptide(L)'
;RPCSLVHLAIDNKSDYTVETIHAEADEGAIRPVALPKWPSDELEEGILTALIDGGADLNTDLDRPLRGAIQRGRKTVFDLLMERDDIDLRGATAMELPDPRRQPPS
;
A
#
# COMPACT_ATOMS: atom_id res chain seq x y z
N ARG A 1 -13.14 3.81 9.32
CA ARG A 1 -11.87 4.05 10.08
C ARG A 1 -10.92 4.88 9.20
N PRO A 2 -9.91 5.62 9.72
CA PRO A 2 -9.08 6.47 8.87
C PRO A 2 -8.08 5.67 8.02
N CYS A 3 -8.11 5.88 6.71
CA CYS A 3 -7.11 5.39 5.75
C CYS A 3 -6.02 6.46 5.59
N SER A 4 -4.74 6.07 5.49
CA SER A 4 -3.68 7.02 5.16
C SER A 4 -3.91 7.65 3.78
N LEU A 5 -3.78 8.98 3.69
CA LEU A 5 -3.82 9.68 2.40
C LEU A 5 -2.70 9.21 1.46
N VAL A 6 -1.54 8.83 2.02
CA VAL A 6 -0.43 8.25 1.25
C VAL A 6 -0.88 6.94 0.61
N HIS A 7 -1.61 6.07 1.34
CA HIS A 7 -2.10 4.81 0.80
C HIS A 7 -3.08 5.00 -0.36
N LEU A 8 -3.99 5.98 -0.25
CA LEU A 8 -4.93 6.32 -1.32
C LEU A 8 -4.24 6.89 -2.56
N ALA A 9 -3.11 7.58 -2.38
CA ALA A 9 -2.33 8.18 -3.46
C ALA A 9 -1.44 7.18 -4.21
N ILE A 10 -1.22 5.96 -3.69
CA ILE A 10 -0.48 4.92 -4.42
C ILE A 10 -1.35 4.45 -5.60
N ASP A 11 -0.81 4.56 -6.81
CA ASP A 11 -1.56 4.16 -8.01
C ASP A 11 -1.76 2.65 -8.08
N ASN A 12 -2.91 2.24 -8.60
CA ASN A 12 -3.16 0.84 -8.93
C ASN A 12 -2.77 0.56 -10.39
N LYS A 13 -1.51 0.19 -10.59
CA LYS A 13 -0.98 -0.16 -11.92
C LYS A 13 -1.31 -1.57 -12.41
N SER A 14 -2.10 -2.32 -11.65
CA SER A 14 -2.52 -3.68 -12.01
C SER A 14 -3.75 -3.72 -12.93
N ASP A 15 -4.16 -2.60 -13.52
CA ASP A 15 -5.44 -2.49 -14.25
C ASP A 15 -6.64 -2.96 -13.41
N TYR A 16 -6.60 -2.66 -12.11
CA TYR A 16 -7.61 -3.06 -11.12
C TYR A 16 -7.77 -4.58 -10.95
N THR A 17 -6.81 -5.38 -11.42
CA THR A 17 -6.80 -6.84 -11.17
C THR A 17 -6.41 -7.18 -9.73
N VAL A 18 -5.69 -6.28 -9.05
CA VAL A 18 -5.45 -6.32 -7.62
C VAL A 18 -6.44 -5.38 -6.94
N GLU A 19 -7.23 -5.93 -6.01
CA GLU A 19 -8.12 -5.15 -5.15
C GLU A 19 -7.29 -4.30 -4.18
N THR A 20 -7.70 -3.06 -3.96
CA THR A 20 -6.80 -2.04 -3.41
C THR A 20 -7.41 -1.13 -2.36
N ILE A 21 -8.65 -0.71 -2.55
CA ILE A 21 -9.35 0.20 -1.62
C ILE A 21 -10.78 -0.30 -1.45
N HIS A 22 -11.24 -0.28 -0.22
CA HIS A 22 -12.56 -0.73 0.17
C HIS A 22 -13.35 0.42 0.79
N ALA A 23 -14.54 0.68 0.28
CA ALA A 23 -15.52 1.50 0.97
C ALA A 23 -16.41 0.60 1.85
N GLU A 24 -16.58 1.00 3.10
CA GLU A 24 -17.66 0.48 3.94
C GLU A 24 -19.00 0.93 3.34
N ALA A 25 -19.89 -0.01 3.05
CA ALA A 25 -21.26 0.25 2.63
C ALA A 25 -22.25 -0.19 3.72
N ASP A 26 -23.53 0.11 3.50
CA ASP A 26 -24.60 -0.32 4.40
C ASP A 26 -24.57 -1.84 4.65
N GLU A 27 -24.99 -2.26 5.84
CA GLU A 27 -25.07 -3.66 6.27
C GLU A 27 -23.72 -4.41 6.29
N GLY A 28 -22.59 -3.69 6.40
CA GLY A 28 -21.27 -4.30 6.50
C GLY A 28 -20.75 -4.87 5.18
N ALA A 29 -21.41 -4.56 4.07
CA ALA A 29 -20.90 -4.88 2.75
C ALA A 29 -19.66 -4.03 2.45
N ILE A 30 -18.64 -4.67 1.87
CA ILE A 30 -17.44 -3.99 1.40
C ILE A 30 -17.54 -3.83 -0.12
N ARG A 31 -17.26 -2.62 -0.64
CA ARG A 31 -17.25 -2.33 -2.08
C ARG A 31 -15.86 -1.91 -2.55
N PRO A 32 -15.29 -2.54 -3.60
CA PRO A 32 -14.03 -2.08 -4.17
C PRO A 32 -14.20 -0.70 -4.79
N VAL A 33 -13.23 0.18 -4.53
CA VAL A 33 -13.17 1.52 -5.12
C VAL A 33 -12.02 1.55 -6.13
N ALA A 34 -12.33 1.90 -7.37
CA ALA A 34 -11.35 2.16 -8.41
C ALA A 34 -11.08 3.67 -8.49
N LEU A 35 -9.91 4.10 -8.02
CA LEU A 35 -9.45 5.48 -8.19
C LEU A 35 -8.86 5.68 -9.59
N PRO A 36 -9.00 6.89 -10.17
CA PRO A 36 -8.32 7.20 -11.42
C PRO A 36 -6.80 7.10 -11.24
N LYS A 37 -6.12 6.64 -12.29
CA LYS A 37 -4.66 6.58 -12.32
C LYS A 37 -4.06 7.97 -12.46
N TRP A 38 -2.85 8.14 -11.92
CA TRP A 38 -2.08 9.34 -12.21
C TRP A 38 -1.66 9.38 -13.69
N PRO A 39 -1.59 10.58 -14.29
CA PRO A 39 -1.14 10.74 -15.67
C PRO A 39 0.34 10.40 -15.89
N SER A 40 1.18 10.43 -14.85
CA SER A 40 2.58 10.00 -14.91
C SER A 40 3.12 9.58 -13.54
N ASP A 41 4.22 8.83 -13.54
CA ASP A 41 4.92 8.39 -12.32
C ASP A 41 5.55 9.56 -11.57
N GLU A 42 6.05 10.57 -12.28
CA GLU A 42 6.63 11.77 -11.67
C GLU A 42 5.58 12.56 -10.89
N LEU A 43 4.33 12.62 -11.38
CA LEU A 43 3.26 13.28 -10.64
C LEU A 43 2.87 12.49 -9.40
N GLU A 44 2.77 11.15 -9.50
CA GLU A 44 2.53 10.29 -8.33
C GLU A 44 3.62 10.47 -7.28
N GLU A 45 4.89 10.43 -7.69
CA GLU A 45 6.04 10.62 -6.80
C GLU A 45 6.03 12.00 -6.14
N GLY A 46 5.75 13.06 -6.90
CA GLY A 46 5.64 14.42 -6.37
C GLY A 46 4.51 14.57 -5.35
N ILE A 47 3.34 13.97 -5.61
CA ILE A 47 2.20 13.96 -4.68
C ILE A 47 2.56 13.19 -3.40
N LEU A 48 3.13 11.99 -3.53
CA LEU A 48 3.51 11.16 -2.39
C LEU A 48 4.56 11.86 -1.52
N THR A 49 5.57 12.46 -2.14
CA THR A 49 6.60 13.23 -1.44
C THR A 49 5.97 14.39 -0.66
N ALA A 50 5.10 15.17 -1.29
CA ALA A 50 4.41 16.28 -0.63
C ALA A 50 3.51 15.84 0.53
N LEU A 51 2.83 14.70 0.41
CA LEU A 51 2.02 14.14 1.50
C LEU A 51 2.88 13.70 2.69
N ILE A 52 3.98 13.00 2.42
CA ILE A 52 4.91 12.52 3.44
C ILE A 52 5.60 13.70 4.14
N ASP A 53 6.15 14.64 3.37
CA ASP A 53 6.80 15.85 3.91
C ASP A 53 5.82 16.75 4.66
N GLY A 54 4.52 16.69 4.31
CA GLY A 54 3.42 17.33 5.02
C GLY A 54 3.01 16.65 6.33
N GLY A 55 3.64 15.52 6.70
CA GLY A 55 3.37 14.80 7.94
C GLY A 55 2.18 13.84 7.87
N ALA A 56 1.84 13.33 6.68
CA ALA A 56 0.83 12.29 6.57
C ALA A 56 1.26 11.01 7.30
N ASP A 57 0.32 10.37 8.01
CA ASP A 57 0.59 9.16 8.80
C ASP A 57 0.93 7.96 7.88
N LEU A 58 2.11 7.37 8.11
CA LEU A 58 2.63 6.21 7.36
C LEU A 58 2.33 4.87 8.04
N ASN A 59 1.74 4.88 9.24
CA ASN A 59 1.65 3.70 10.11
C ASN A 59 0.21 3.26 10.44
N THR A 60 -0.80 3.85 9.79
CA THR A 60 -2.22 3.51 10.01
C THR A 60 -2.51 2.01 9.81
N ASP A 61 -3.17 1.35 10.77
CA ASP A 61 -3.28 -0.12 10.85
C ASP A 61 -4.04 -0.82 9.71
N LEU A 62 -5.05 -0.19 9.11
CA LEU A 62 -5.84 -0.82 8.04
C LEU A 62 -5.13 -0.76 6.68
N ASP A 63 -4.53 0.38 6.38
CA ASP A 63 -4.05 0.75 5.06
C ASP A 63 -2.63 1.28 5.12
N ARG A 64 -1.71 0.47 5.67
CA ARG A 64 -0.29 0.84 5.71
C ARG A 64 0.22 1.10 4.29
N PRO A 65 0.74 2.31 3.99
CA PRO A 65 1.32 2.63 2.68
C PRO A 65 2.37 1.60 2.23
N LEU A 66 3.19 1.09 3.15
CA LEU A 66 4.18 0.05 2.86
C LEU A 66 3.55 -1.23 2.28
N ARG A 67 2.44 -1.68 2.86
CA ARG A 67 1.71 -2.86 2.35
C ARG A 67 1.15 -2.59 0.96
N GLY A 68 0.59 -1.40 0.74
CA GLY A 68 0.07 -0.99 -0.56
C GLY A 68 1.15 -0.97 -1.64
N ALA A 69 2.34 -0.45 -1.32
CA ALA A 69 3.48 -0.43 -2.24
C ALA A 69 3.93 -1.83 -2.64
N ILE A 70 4.02 -2.76 -1.67
CA ILE A 70 4.39 -4.16 -1.89
C ILE A 70 3.36 -4.88 -2.75
N GLN A 71 2.08 -4.86 -2.36
CA GLN A 71 1.00 -5.58 -3.05
C GLN A 71 0.85 -5.16 -4.51
N ARG A 72 1.13 -3.89 -4.82
CA ARG A 72 1.01 -3.32 -6.15
C ARG A 72 2.33 -3.32 -6.93
N GLY A 73 3.41 -3.86 -6.36
CA GLY A 73 4.73 -3.89 -6.97
C GLY A 73 5.31 -2.48 -7.26
N ARG A 74 4.92 -1.47 -6.50
CA ARG A 74 5.35 -0.07 -6.70
C ARG A 74 6.72 0.15 -6.08
N LYS A 75 7.78 -0.23 -6.81
CA LYS A 75 9.17 -0.09 -6.35
C LYS A 75 9.55 1.34 -5.95
N THR A 76 9.24 2.35 -6.77
CA THR A 76 9.56 3.76 -6.44
C THR A 76 8.93 4.21 -5.13
N VAL A 77 7.67 3.83 -4.90
CA VAL A 77 6.96 4.15 -3.65
C VAL A 77 7.54 3.40 -2.46
N PHE A 78 7.91 2.14 -2.66
CA PHE A 78 8.62 1.36 -1.63
C PHE A 78 9.94 2.02 -1.25
N ASP A 79 10.75 2.40 -2.23
CA ASP A 79 12.05 3.05 -1.99
C ASP A 79 11.85 4.39 -1.23
N LEU A 80 10.90 5.23 -1.66
CA LEU A 80 10.54 6.48 -0.98
C LEU A 80 10.11 6.30 0.48
N LEU A 81 9.37 5.23 0.78
CA LEU A 81 8.93 4.89 2.13
C LEU A 81 10.09 4.37 2.99
N MET A 82 11.05 3.64 2.41
CA MET A 82 12.24 3.15 3.13
C MET A 82 13.25 4.24 3.45
N GLU A 83 13.18 5.40 2.80
CA GLU A 83 13.98 6.58 3.15
C GLU A 83 13.48 7.29 4.42
N ARG A 84 12.34 6.89 4.98
CA ARG A 84 11.75 7.53 6.16
C ARG A 84 12.10 6.79 7.44
N ASP A 85 12.62 7.52 8.42
CA ASP A 85 13.11 6.96 9.70
C ASP A 85 11.97 6.47 10.63
N ASP A 86 10.74 6.94 10.41
CA ASP A 86 9.58 6.72 11.29
C ASP A 86 8.62 5.62 10.80
N ILE A 87 9.00 4.87 9.76
CA ILE A 87 8.16 3.80 9.23
C ILE A 87 8.19 2.54 10.10
N ASP A 88 7.01 2.04 10.48
CA ASP A 88 6.87 0.83 11.29
C ASP A 88 6.88 -0.42 10.40
N LEU A 89 8.02 -1.10 10.40
CA LEU A 89 8.22 -2.36 9.69
C LEU A 89 7.64 -3.58 10.43
N ARG A 90 7.20 -3.44 11.68
CA ARG A 90 6.70 -4.59 12.46
C ARG A 90 5.41 -5.09 11.86
N GLY A 91 5.37 -6.39 11.58
CA GLY A 91 4.21 -7.05 10.94
C GLY A 91 4.06 -6.75 9.45
N ALA A 92 5.03 -6.10 8.81
CA ALA A 92 5.06 -5.95 7.36
C ALA A 92 5.39 -7.30 6.71
N THR A 93 4.54 -7.74 5.78
CA THR A 93 4.74 -8.97 5.00
C THR A 93 5.06 -8.61 3.56
N ALA A 94 6.22 -9.04 3.07
CA ALA A 94 6.63 -8.84 1.67
C ALA A 94 6.10 -9.94 0.74
N MET A 95 6.21 -11.20 1.19
CA MET A 95 5.77 -12.38 0.46
C MET A 95 5.36 -13.44 1.45
N GLU A 96 4.23 -14.11 1.19
CA GLU A 96 3.89 -15.35 1.86
C GLU A 96 4.60 -16.50 1.16
N LEU A 97 5.43 -17.22 1.90
CA LEU A 97 6.11 -18.40 1.37
C LEU A 97 5.10 -19.54 1.22
N PRO A 98 5.18 -20.34 0.15
CA PRO A 98 4.35 -21.52 0.04
C PRO A 98 4.65 -22.49 1.18
N ASP A 99 3.61 -23.11 1.73
CA ASP A 99 3.76 -24.12 2.79
C ASP A 99 4.80 -25.18 2.38
N PRO A 100 5.84 -25.43 3.19
CA PRO A 100 6.85 -26.43 2.89
C PRO A 100 6.18 -27.80 2.75
N ARG A 101 6.04 -28.26 1.50
CA ARG A 101 5.41 -29.56 1.20
C ARG A 101 6.24 -30.77 1.66
N ARG A 102 7.47 -30.55 2.11
CA ARG A 102 8.34 -31.56 2.71
C ARG A 102 8.82 -31.06 4.07
N GLN A 103 8.68 -31.90 5.08
CA GLN A 103 9.32 -31.65 6.37
C GLN A 103 10.84 -31.54 6.18
N PRO A 104 11.50 -30.61 6.89
CA PRO A 104 12.95 -30.50 6.84
C PRO A 104 13.58 -31.84 7.28
N PRO A 105 14.69 -32.27 6.66
CA PRO A 105 15.35 -33.52 7.02
C PRO A 105 15.81 -33.49 8.47
N SER A 106 15.64 -34.64 9.15
CA SER A 106 16.07 -34.89 10.54
C SER A 106 17.58 -34.86 10.72
#